data_AF-A0AAN7VCS1-F1
#
_entry.id   AF-A0AAN7VCS1-F1
#
_cell.length_a   1.000
_cell.length_b   1.000
_cell.length_c   1.000
_cell.angle_alpha   90.00
_cell.angle_beta   90.00
_cell.angle_gamma   90.00
#
_symmetry.space_group_name_H-M   'P 1'
#
loop_
_entity.id
_entity.type
_entity.pdbx_description
1 polymer ?
#
loop_
_entity_poly.entity_id
_entity_poly.type
_entity_poly.pdbx_seq_one_letter_code
_entity_poly.pdbx_strand_id
1 'polypeptide(L)'
;MNSLQEKLETIYPCRKKQIEDLYNLFGYEDEPLVDAVYVYGSSSTGKTSIVKSLLRGLNLKCAFINLVECYTSKILFESILNQLSGHKIDVIKAQPYARCDNMMEFITYLKKCAEAVDLSRSVIVLDKAERLRDMDSNLLPAFLRLTELAQLSISVILISEIVFDNYCYRNEIVTPIKIHFSQYTKEEILEILSLNLDTARDMIASSYGSELGITEGFYLDYLNVFLSVFHRACRDVSELRYMAKLNFVKYCEPVARKKCELEDSMTLWRHIAPILKSSLEVLYMRISPVDHSSPNPLSFTAKESLPAIPRTSLLRQIHTGRRILGQLQSSQGRQTTLHEISRQKN
;
A
#
# COMPACT_ATOMS: atom_id res chain seq x y z
N MET A 1 -19.79 9.42 -19.84
CA MET A 1 -19.09 8.93 -18.64
C MET A 1 -17.67 8.59 -19.04
N ASN A 2 -16.68 9.07 -18.29
CA ASN A 2 -15.29 9.02 -18.72
C ASN A 2 -14.71 7.62 -18.58
N SER A 3 -13.88 7.17 -19.54
CA SER A 3 -13.29 5.82 -19.57
C SER A 3 -12.50 5.44 -18.30
N LEU A 4 -12.06 6.44 -17.52
CA LEU A 4 -11.39 6.24 -16.24
C LEU A 4 -12.38 5.86 -15.12
N GLN A 5 -13.55 6.51 -15.05
CA GLN A 5 -14.55 6.21 -14.02
C GLN A 5 -15.03 4.77 -14.15
N GLU A 6 -15.34 4.30 -15.37
CA GLU A 6 -15.76 2.92 -15.63
C GLU A 6 -14.70 1.89 -15.22
N LYS A 7 -13.41 2.17 -15.49
CA LYS A 7 -12.30 1.33 -15.03
C LYS A 7 -12.23 1.27 -13.50
N LEU A 8 -12.38 2.40 -12.83
CA LEU A 8 -12.34 2.46 -11.37
C LEU A 8 -13.57 1.79 -10.75
N GLU A 9 -14.75 1.93 -11.34
CA GLU A 9 -15.97 1.24 -10.90
C GLU A 9 -15.85 -0.29 -11.02
N THR A 10 -15.16 -0.77 -12.05
CA THR A 10 -14.90 -2.21 -12.23
C THR A 10 -13.95 -2.75 -11.16
N ILE A 11 -12.94 -1.97 -10.76
CA ILE A 11 -11.95 -2.36 -9.75
C ILE A 11 -12.50 -2.20 -8.32
N TYR A 12 -13.31 -1.16 -8.09
CA TYR A 12 -13.87 -0.80 -6.79
C TYR A 12 -15.40 -0.77 -6.86
N PRO A 13 -16.07 -1.94 -6.82
CA PRO A 13 -17.53 -1.99 -6.80
C PRO A 13 -18.08 -1.30 -5.54
N CYS A 14 -19.35 -0.91 -5.61
CA CYS A 14 -20.08 -0.23 -4.54
C CYS A 14 -19.54 1.15 -4.12
N ARG A 15 -18.61 1.76 -4.88
CA ARG A 15 -17.99 3.08 -4.58
C ARG A 15 -18.22 4.15 -5.63
N LYS A 16 -19.26 3.99 -6.45
CA LYS A 16 -19.57 4.88 -7.58
C LYS A 16 -19.67 6.35 -7.17
N LYS A 17 -20.45 6.64 -6.13
CA LYS A 17 -20.67 8.01 -5.63
C LYS A 17 -19.36 8.69 -5.20
N GLN A 18 -18.54 8.00 -4.39
CA GLN A 18 -17.27 8.58 -3.93
C GLN A 18 -16.26 8.75 -5.07
N ILE A 19 -16.26 7.85 -6.05
CA ILE A 19 -15.42 7.98 -7.25
C ILE A 19 -15.87 9.17 -8.09
N GLU A 20 -17.18 9.34 -8.27
CA GLU A 20 -17.77 10.48 -8.97
C GLU A 20 -17.45 11.80 -8.27
N ASP A 21 -17.66 11.89 -6.95
CA ASP A 21 -17.33 13.07 -6.14
C ASP A 21 -15.85 13.45 -6.29
N LEU A 22 -14.94 12.48 -6.15
CA LEU A 22 -13.51 12.73 -6.32
C LEU A 22 -13.15 13.09 -7.78
N TYR A 23 -13.78 12.45 -8.75
CA TYR A 23 -13.53 12.74 -10.16
C TYR A 23 -13.99 14.16 -10.52
N ASN A 24 -15.13 14.62 -10.00
CA ASN A 24 -15.64 15.96 -10.25
C ASN A 24 -14.71 17.04 -9.67
N LEU A 25 -13.95 16.74 -8.61
CA LEU A 25 -13.02 17.69 -8.00
C LEU A 25 -11.65 17.75 -8.72
N PHE A 26 -11.21 16.66 -9.34
CA PHE A 26 -9.84 16.54 -9.88
C PHE A 26 -9.77 16.33 -11.39
N GLY A 27 -10.87 15.91 -12.03
CA GLY A 27 -10.91 15.34 -13.37
C GLY A 27 -10.91 16.35 -14.52
N TYR A 28 -11.28 17.61 -14.28
CA TYR A 28 -11.32 18.65 -15.31
C TYR A 28 -9.99 19.41 -15.37
N GLU A 29 -9.26 19.29 -16.48
CA GLU A 29 -7.94 19.91 -16.66
C GLU A 29 -8.01 21.46 -16.70
N ASP A 30 -9.11 22.00 -17.24
CA ASP A 30 -9.33 23.43 -17.42
C ASP A 30 -9.77 24.17 -16.14
N GLU A 31 -10.23 23.44 -15.11
CA GLU A 31 -10.74 24.03 -13.87
C GLU A 31 -9.66 24.09 -12.78
N PRO A 32 -9.56 25.15 -11.98
CA PRO A 32 -8.60 25.20 -10.88
C PRO A 32 -8.85 24.07 -9.88
N LEU A 33 -7.76 23.48 -9.36
CA LEU A 33 -7.86 22.49 -8.29
C LEU A 33 -8.41 23.12 -7.01
N VAL A 34 -9.15 22.31 -6.26
CA VAL A 34 -9.59 22.66 -4.90
C VAL A 34 -8.42 22.67 -3.92
N ASP A 35 -8.45 23.58 -2.95
CA ASP A 35 -7.32 23.77 -2.01
C ASP A 35 -7.08 22.55 -1.12
N ALA A 36 -8.15 22.06 -0.48
CA ALA A 36 -8.06 20.95 0.45
C ALA A 36 -9.29 20.05 0.43
N VAL A 37 -9.04 18.74 0.38
CA VAL A 37 -10.06 17.69 0.45
C VAL A 37 -9.76 16.79 1.64
N TYR A 38 -10.79 16.52 2.44
CA TYR A 38 -10.71 15.65 3.59
C TYR A 38 -11.53 14.38 3.37
N VAL A 39 -10.83 13.27 3.15
CA VAL A 39 -11.41 11.96 2.91
C VAL A 39 -11.39 11.16 4.21
N TYR A 40 -12.57 10.80 4.71
CA TYR A 40 -12.67 10.11 6.00
C TYR A 40 -13.62 8.92 5.97
N GLY A 41 -13.37 7.97 6.87
CA GLY A 41 -14.19 6.77 7.03
C GLY A 41 -13.41 5.65 7.71
N SER A 42 -14.08 4.57 8.13
CA SER A 42 -13.43 3.47 8.86
C SER A 42 -12.30 2.79 8.09
N SER A 43 -11.46 2.02 8.79
CA SER A 43 -10.42 1.22 8.14
C SER A 43 -10.99 0.28 7.08
N SER A 44 -10.17 -0.07 6.10
CA SER A 44 -10.51 -1.02 5.02
C SER A 44 -11.72 -0.64 4.14
N THR A 45 -12.10 0.63 4.08
CA THR A 45 -13.08 1.16 3.11
C THR A 45 -12.51 1.51 1.74
N GLY A 46 -11.20 1.27 1.53
CA GLY A 46 -10.55 1.47 0.23
C GLY A 46 -10.11 2.91 -0.07
N LYS A 47 -10.26 3.87 0.87
CA LYS A 47 -9.90 5.30 0.71
C LYS A 47 -8.57 5.51 0.00
N THR A 48 -7.48 5.02 0.60
CA THR A 48 -6.11 5.13 0.07
C THR A 48 -5.98 4.52 -1.31
N SER A 49 -6.59 3.36 -1.54
CA SER A 49 -6.49 2.65 -2.82
C SER A 49 -7.21 3.41 -3.94
N ILE A 50 -8.42 3.91 -3.66
CA ILE A 50 -9.24 4.66 -4.63
C ILE A 50 -8.60 5.99 -4.98
N VAL A 51 -8.18 6.79 -3.99
CA VAL A 51 -7.49 8.07 -4.23
C VAL A 51 -6.22 7.84 -5.05
N LYS A 52 -5.40 6.84 -4.69
CA LYS A 52 -4.17 6.53 -5.41
C LYS A 52 -4.43 6.08 -6.86
N SER A 53 -5.43 5.24 -7.08
CA SER A 53 -5.79 4.76 -8.42
C SER A 53 -6.37 5.88 -9.29
N LEU A 54 -7.17 6.79 -8.71
CA LEU A 54 -7.71 7.96 -9.40
C LEU A 54 -6.60 8.92 -9.83
N LEU A 55 -5.72 9.32 -8.91
CA LEU A 55 -4.63 10.26 -9.21
C LEU A 55 -3.67 9.70 -10.26
N ARG A 56 -3.39 8.38 -10.20
CA ARG A 56 -2.62 7.69 -11.25
C ARG A 56 -3.34 7.68 -12.59
N GLY A 57 -4.65 7.44 -12.60
CA GLY A 57 -5.46 7.44 -13.81
C GLY A 57 -5.54 8.79 -14.50
N LEU A 58 -5.52 9.88 -13.70
CA LEU A 58 -5.47 11.26 -14.19
C LEU A 58 -4.05 11.74 -14.53
N ASN A 59 -3.02 10.91 -14.34
CA ASN A 59 -1.61 11.26 -14.53
C ASN A 59 -1.16 12.54 -13.80
N LEU A 60 -1.79 12.84 -12.66
CA LEU A 60 -1.44 14.02 -11.86
C LEU A 60 -0.13 13.79 -11.13
N LYS A 61 0.74 14.80 -11.12
CA LYS A 61 1.93 14.80 -10.26
C LYS A 61 1.47 14.78 -8.82
N CYS A 62 1.78 13.71 -8.10
CA CYS A 62 1.35 13.53 -6.73
C CYS A 62 2.48 13.10 -5.81
N ALA A 63 2.47 13.65 -4.59
CA ALA A 63 3.28 13.17 -3.48
C ALA A 63 2.37 12.40 -2.54
N PHE A 64 2.61 11.10 -2.37
CA PHE A 64 1.85 10.24 -1.49
C PHE A 64 2.67 9.92 -0.24
N ILE A 65 2.20 10.33 0.93
CA ILE A 65 2.96 10.25 2.18
C ILE A 65 2.13 9.60 3.27
N ASN A 66 2.74 8.65 3.95
CA ASN A 66 2.18 8.02 5.12
C ASN A 66 2.69 8.72 6.38
N LEU A 67 1.82 9.40 7.12
CA LEU A 67 2.21 10.18 8.29
C LEU A 67 2.67 9.32 9.47
N VAL A 68 2.45 8.01 9.45
CA VAL A 68 3.02 7.10 10.45
C VAL A 68 4.55 6.97 10.27
N GLU A 69 5.05 7.12 9.05
CA GLU A 69 6.50 7.09 8.76
C GLU A 69 7.16 8.43 9.11
N CYS A 70 6.39 9.52 9.06
CA CYS A 70 6.85 10.87 9.34
C CYS A 70 6.64 11.25 10.82
N TYR A 71 7.57 10.88 11.69
CA TYR A 71 7.50 11.24 13.12
C TYR A 71 7.95 12.69 13.44
N THR A 72 8.56 13.39 12.48
CA THR A 72 8.88 14.83 12.59
C THR A 72 8.39 15.59 11.36
N SER A 73 8.10 16.88 11.54
CA SER A 73 7.70 17.80 10.46
C SER A 73 8.80 17.93 9.40
N LYS A 74 10.07 17.87 9.80
CA LYS A 74 11.21 17.80 8.88
C LYS A 74 11.11 16.65 7.88
N ILE A 75 10.89 15.42 8.36
CA ILE A 75 10.80 14.24 7.47
C ILE A 75 9.60 14.38 6.54
N LEU A 76 8.47 14.89 7.04
CA LEU A 76 7.29 15.17 6.22
C LEU A 76 7.63 16.12 5.07
N PHE A 77 8.23 17.28 5.36
CA PHE A 77 8.61 18.27 4.33
C PHE A 77 9.61 17.71 3.31
N GLU A 78 10.65 17.03 3.78
CA GLU A 78 11.65 16.40 2.93
C GLU A 78 11.03 15.34 2.01
N SER A 79 10.13 14.50 2.55
CA SER A 79 9.40 13.48 1.77
C SER A 79 8.49 14.09 0.70
N ILE A 80 7.79 15.20 0.99
CA ILE A 80 6.97 15.91 0.00
C ILE A 80 7.85 16.42 -1.13
N LEU A 81 8.89 17.19 -0.80
CA LEU A 81 9.74 17.83 -1.80
C LEU A 81 10.44 16.81 -2.68
N ASN A 82 10.97 15.72 -2.09
CA ASN A 82 11.61 14.64 -2.83
C ASN A 82 10.68 14.02 -3.88
N GLN A 83 9.42 13.75 -3.52
CA GLN A 83 8.45 13.16 -4.44
C GLN A 83 8.01 14.14 -5.53
N LEU A 84 7.75 15.40 -5.18
CA LEU A 84 7.32 16.43 -6.14
C LEU A 84 8.43 16.83 -7.12
N SER A 85 9.68 16.88 -6.66
CA SER A 85 10.82 17.21 -7.52
C SER A 85 11.30 16.02 -8.36
N GLY A 86 10.74 14.82 -8.15
CA GLY A 86 11.22 13.58 -8.77
C GLY A 86 12.64 13.18 -8.32
N HIS A 87 13.13 13.74 -7.22
CA HIS A 87 14.49 13.50 -6.73
C HIS A 87 14.58 12.10 -6.14
N LYS A 88 15.43 11.27 -6.74
CA LYS A 88 15.75 9.96 -6.18
C LYS A 88 16.95 10.11 -5.27
N ILE A 89 16.78 9.66 -4.02
CA ILE A 89 17.87 9.63 -3.06
C ILE A 89 18.88 8.60 -3.56
N ASP A 90 20.07 9.06 -3.97
CA ASP A 90 21.16 8.19 -4.41
C ASP A 90 21.77 7.45 -3.21
N VAL A 91 22.12 6.17 -3.41
CA VAL A 91 22.75 5.31 -2.39
C VAL A 91 24.11 5.86 -1.93
N ILE A 92 24.79 6.61 -2.80
CA ILE A 92 26.13 7.16 -2.55
C ILE A 92 26.05 8.54 -1.86
N LYS A 93 24.99 9.32 -2.15
CA LYS A 93 24.72 10.62 -1.52
C LYS A 93 23.27 10.62 -1.05
N ALA A 94 23.05 10.06 0.14
CA ALA A 94 21.76 10.05 0.81
C ALA A 94 21.37 11.45 1.34
N GLN A 95 21.29 12.43 0.44
CA GLN A 95 20.84 13.78 0.75
C GLN A 95 19.42 13.98 0.19
N PRO A 96 18.50 14.53 1.00
CA PRO A 96 17.20 14.96 0.50
C PRO A 96 17.39 16.12 -0.47
N TYR A 97 16.38 16.36 -1.30
CA TYR A 97 16.33 17.47 -2.27
C TYR A 97 16.62 18.82 -1.59
N ALA A 98 15.98 19.06 -0.46
CA ALA A 98 16.26 20.19 0.42
C ALA A 98 16.00 19.79 1.87
N ARG A 99 16.88 20.20 2.78
CA ARG A 99 16.62 20.07 4.22
C ARG A 99 15.67 21.20 4.64
N CYS A 100 14.55 20.84 5.23
CA CYS A 100 13.52 21.80 5.64
C CYS A 100 13.23 21.61 7.12
N ASP A 101 13.63 22.55 7.96
CA ASP A 101 13.40 22.47 9.39
C ASP A 101 12.10 23.19 9.80
N ASN A 102 11.58 24.07 8.93
CA ASN A 102 10.38 24.86 9.22
C ASN A 102 9.42 24.96 8.01
N MET A 103 8.14 25.21 8.29
CA MET A 103 7.08 25.37 7.26
C MET A 103 7.40 26.51 6.27
N MET A 104 7.98 27.61 6.74
CA MET A 104 8.34 28.75 5.86
C MET A 104 9.46 28.39 4.88
N GLU A 105 10.45 27.61 5.33
CA GLU A 105 11.50 27.08 4.47
C GLU A 105 10.90 26.12 3.44
N PHE A 106 10.02 25.22 3.90
CA PHE A 106 9.30 24.30 3.02
C PHE A 106 8.54 25.03 1.92
N ILE A 107 7.77 26.09 2.22
CA ILE A 107 7.06 26.90 1.22
C ILE A 107 8.04 27.55 0.24
N THR A 108 9.18 28.05 0.73
CA THR A 108 10.20 28.67 -0.11
C THR A 108 10.83 27.66 -1.06
N TYR A 109 11.15 26.45 -0.58
CA TYR A 109 11.67 25.38 -1.42
C TYR A 109 10.62 24.83 -2.37
N LEU A 110 9.35 24.76 -1.97
CA LEU A 110 8.25 24.35 -2.83
C LEU A 110 8.08 25.30 -4.02
N LYS A 111 8.21 26.62 -3.81
CA LYS A 111 8.24 27.63 -4.89
C LYS A 111 9.42 27.42 -5.83
N LYS A 112 10.62 27.18 -5.29
CA LYS A 112 11.81 26.85 -6.10
C LYS A 112 11.63 25.53 -6.88
N CYS A 113 10.99 24.53 -6.30
CA CYS A 113 10.64 23.30 -7.01
C CYS A 113 9.68 23.57 -8.15
N ALA A 114 8.70 24.45 -7.97
CA ALA A 114 7.74 24.85 -9.00
C ALA A 114 8.40 25.57 -10.18
N GLU A 115 9.50 26.29 -9.95
CA GLU A 115 10.29 26.90 -11.03
C GLU A 115 11.11 25.87 -11.82
N ALA A 116 11.64 24.85 -11.14
CA ALA A 116 12.46 23.82 -11.77
C ALA A 116 11.64 22.72 -12.45
N VAL A 117 10.47 22.41 -11.90
CA VAL A 117 9.55 21.39 -12.36
C VAL A 117 8.17 22.02 -12.44
N ASP A 118 7.49 21.88 -13.58
CA ASP A 118 6.12 22.36 -13.68
C ASP A 118 5.22 21.62 -12.67
N LEU A 119 4.86 22.30 -11.59
CA LEU A 119 3.98 21.80 -10.54
C LEU A 119 2.52 22.18 -10.80
N SER A 120 2.18 22.58 -12.02
CA SER A 120 0.79 22.81 -12.42
C SER A 120 -0.09 21.62 -12.03
N ARG A 121 -1.14 21.90 -11.24
CA ARG A 121 -2.10 20.90 -10.76
C ARG A 121 -1.48 19.73 -9.97
N SER A 122 -0.53 20.01 -9.09
CA SER A 122 0.06 18.95 -8.25
C SER A 122 -0.82 18.61 -7.04
N VAL A 123 -0.80 17.36 -6.60
CA VAL A 123 -1.60 16.88 -5.46
C VAL A 123 -0.73 16.29 -4.36
N ILE A 124 -0.87 16.77 -3.13
CA ILE A 124 -0.21 16.21 -1.96
C ILE A 124 -1.22 15.36 -1.20
N VAL A 125 -0.97 14.06 -1.07
CA VAL A 125 -1.82 13.13 -0.34
C VAL A 125 -1.14 12.75 0.97
N LEU A 126 -1.77 13.13 2.09
CA LEU A 126 -1.34 12.77 3.43
C LEU A 126 -2.24 11.65 3.96
N ASP A 127 -1.72 10.43 3.97
CA ASP A 127 -2.39 9.25 4.54
C ASP A 127 -2.19 9.20 6.06
N LYS A 128 -3.21 8.71 6.77
CA LYS A 128 -3.28 8.68 8.24
C LYS A 128 -3.11 10.06 8.88
N ALA A 129 -3.88 11.02 8.37
CA ALA A 129 -3.91 12.43 8.79
C ALA A 129 -4.29 12.65 10.26
N GLU A 130 -4.74 11.63 10.99
CA GLU A 130 -4.94 11.68 12.43
C GLU A 130 -3.65 12.03 13.19
N ARG A 131 -2.48 11.63 12.65
CA ARG A 131 -1.16 11.88 13.23
C ARG A 131 -0.73 13.34 13.17
N LEU A 132 -1.27 14.14 12.23
CA LEU A 132 -0.96 15.58 12.16
C LEU A 132 -1.36 16.33 13.43
N ARG A 133 -2.32 15.79 14.21
CA ARG A 133 -2.74 16.40 15.49
C ARG A 133 -1.69 16.24 16.59
N ASP A 134 -0.88 15.18 16.51
CA ASP A 134 0.16 14.87 17.50
C ASP A 134 1.49 15.58 17.18
N MET A 135 1.62 16.14 15.98
CA MET A 135 2.79 16.89 15.51
C MET A 135 2.69 18.37 15.92
N ASP A 136 3.33 19.27 15.17
CA ASP A 136 3.26 20.69 15.44
C ASP A 136 1.87 21.24 15.12
N SER A 137 1.29 21.99 16.08
CA SER A 137 -0.06 22.53 15.95
C SER A 137 -0.27 23.26 14.62
N ASN A 138 0.68 24.09 14.19
CA ASN A 138 0.57 24.93 12.99
C ASN A 138 0.56 24.16 11.64
N LEU A 139 0.86 22.85 11.61
CA LEU A 139 0.96 22.09 10.35
C LEU A 139 -0.38 21.97 9.64
N LEU A 140 -1.43 21.54 10.35
CA LEU A 140 -2.73 21.31 9.74
C LEU A 140 -3.31 22.59 9.11
N PRO A 141 -3.39 23.74 9.81
CA PRO A 141 -3.84 24.98 9.18
C PRO A 141 -2.98 25.42 8.00
N ALA A 142 -1.67 25.20 8.06
CA ALA A 142 -0.75 25.56 6.98
C ALA A 142 -0.95 24.67 5.74
N PHE A 143 -1.18 23.37 5.90
CA PHE A 143 -1.50 22.48 4.79
C PHE A 143 -2.86 22.78 4.16
N LEU A 144 -3.86 23.12 4.98
CA LEU A 144 -5.19 23.50 4.47
C LEU A 144 -5.17 24.81 3.66
N ARG A 145 -4.21 25.70 3.92
CA ARG A 145 -4.02 26.98 3.22
C ARG A 145 -2.77 26.98 2.33
N LEU A 146 -2.27 25.80 1.96
CA LEU A 146 -0.98 25.70 1.27
C LEU A 146 -1.03 26.40 -0.09
N THR A 147 -2.15 26.31 -0.82
CA THR A 147 -2.37 27.03 -2.08
C THR A 147 -2.18 28.53 -1.92
N GLU A 148 -2.78 29.12 -0.88
CA GLU A 148 -2.69 30.56 -0.60
C GLU A 148 -1.26 30.98 -0.21
N LEU A 149 -0.61 30.19 0.65
CA LEU A 149 0.72 30.49 1.17
C LEU A 149 1.80 30.34 0.09
N ALA A 150 1.69 29.31 -0.74
CA ALA A 150 2.62 29.03 -1.82
C ALA A 150 2.28 29.81 -3.10
N GLN A 151 1.04 30.30 -3.27
CA GLN A 151 0.56 30.89 -4.53
C GLN A 151 0.78 29.95 -5.73
N LEU A 152 0.58 28.65 -5.51
CA LEU A 152 0.74 27.58 -6.51
C LEU A 152 -0.55 26.79 -6.61
N SER A 153 -0.84 26.20 -7.78
CA SER A 153 -2.01 25.34 -8.01
C SER A 153 -1.82 23.93 -7.44
N ILE A 154 -1.67 23.84 -6.12
CA ILE A 154 -1.46 22.59 -5.38
C ILE A 154 -2.70 22.26 -4.57
N SER A 155 -3.17 21.03 -4.65
CA SER A 155 -4.26 20.52 -3.80
C SER A 155 -3.73 19.60 -2.71
N VAL A 156 -4.30 19.67 -1.52
CA VAL A 156 -3.98 18.77 -0.40
C VAL A 156 -5.14 17.82 -0.10
N ILE A 157 -4.89 16.52 -0.21
CA ILE A 157 -5.84 15.47 0.19
C ILE A 157 -5.39 14.87 1.51
N LEU A 158 -6.23 14.99 2.53
CA LEU A 158 -6.04 14.40 3.84
C LEU A 158 -6.90 13.13 3.95
N ILE A 159 -6.29 11.98 4.23
CA ILE A 159 -7.01 10.72 4.44
C ILE A 159 -6.93 10.35 5.93
N SER A 160 -8.07 10.14 6.58
CA SER A 160 -8.11 9.73 7.99
C SER A 160 -9.27 8.77 8.29
N GLU A 161 -9.22 8.16 9.47
CA GLU A 161 -10.35 7.41 10.04
C GLU A 161 -11.28 8.27 10.90
N ILE A 162 -10.79 9.43 11.35
CA ILE A 162 -11.48 10.30 12.30
C ILE A 162 -12.34 11.31 11.52
N VAL A 163 -13.45 11.76 12.10
CA VAL A 163 -14.24 12.86 11.54
C VAL A 163 -13.49 14.18 11.76
N PHE A 164 -13.48 15.05 10.74
CA PHE A 164 -12.75 16.32 10.79
C PHE A 164 -13.10 17.19 12.01
N ASP A 165 -14.36 17.17 12.44
CA ASP A 165 -14.82 18.00 13.57
C ASP A 165 -14.22 17.59 14.92
N ASN A 166 -13.68 16.36 15.02
CA ASN A 166 -12.93 15.90 16.18
C ASN A 166 -11.46 16.38 16.18
N TYR A 167 -11.05 17.16 15.18
CA TYR A 167 -9.80 17.90 15.23
C TYR A 167 -10.04 19.13 16.12
N CYS A 168 -10.01 18.92 17.44
CA CYS A 168 -10.15 19.99 18.41
C CYS A 168 -9.01 20.99 18.25
N TYR A 169 -9.25 22.06 17.49
CA TYR A 169 -8.29 23.10 17.25
C TYR A 169 -8.75 24.40 17.90
N ARG A 170 -7.81 25.12 18.52
CA ARG A 170 -8.10 26.35 19.29
C ARG A 170 -8.36 27.57 18.39
N ASN A 171 -7.98 27.47 17.12
CA ASN A 171 -8.10 28.55 16.13
C ASN A 171 -9.15 28.18 15.08
N GLU A 172 -9.73 29.19 14.45
CA GLU A 172 -10.57 29.02 13.26
C GLU A 172 -9.75 28.39 12.13
N ILE A 173 -10.12 27.17 11.76
CA ILE A 173 -9.50 26.43 10.65
C ILE A 173 -10.39 26.53 9.42
N VAL A 174 -9.76 26.70 8.25
CA VAL A 174 -10.44 26.60 6.95
C VAL A 174 -11.01 25.19 6.79
N THR A 175 -12.32 25.09 6.56
CA THR A 175 -12.97 23.79 6.44
C THR A 175 -12.73 23.22 5.04
N PRO A 176 -12.04 22.06 4.90
CA PRO A 176 -11.84 21.41 3.62
C PRO A 176 -13.14 20.78 3.10
N ILE A 177 -13.16 20.43 1.80
CA ILE A 177 -14.25 19.66 1.21
C ILE A 177 -14.23 18.24 1.80
N LYS A 178 -15.29 17.85 2.52
CA LYS A 178 -15.37 16.57 3.24
C LYS A 178 -16.00 15.49 2.37
N ILE A 179 -15.31 14.37 2.16
CA ILE A 179 -15.83 13.20 1.45
C ILE A 179 -15.87 12.01 2.40
N HIS A 180 -17.07 11.45 2.59
CA HIS A 180 -17.29 10.34 3.51
C HIS A 180 -17.30 8.98 2.79
N PHE A 181 -16.43 8.09 3.25
CA PHE A 181 -16.39 6.69 2.88
C PHE A 181 -17.10 5.86 3.95
N SER A 182 -18.41 5.66 3.75
CA SER A 182 -19.24 4.82 4.61
C SER A 182 -18.72 3.38 4.67
N GLN A 183 -18.97 2.69 5.79
CA GLN A 183 -18.74 1.24 5.84
C GLN A 183 -19.62 0.52 4.81
N TYR A 184 -19.11 -0.58 4.28
CA TYR A 184 -19.88 -1.42 3.37
C TYR A 184 -21.01 -2.13 4.10
N THR A 185 -22.15 -2.23 3.45
CA THR A 185 -23.29 -3.05 3.87
C THR A 185 -23.00 -4.54 3.63
N LYS A 186 -23.82 -5.43 4.20
CA LYS A 186 -23.64 -6.88 4.02
C LYS A 186 -23.74 -7.27 2.55
N GLU A 187 -24.68 -6.66 1.84
CA GLU A 187 -24.96 -6.88 0.42
C GLU A 187 -23.78 -6.43 -0.45
N GLU A 188 -23.22 -5.25 -0.17
CA GLU A 188 -22.04 -4.74 -0.86
C GLU A 188 -20.80 -5.60 -0.59
N ILE A 189 -20.61 -6.07 0.64
CA ILE A 189 -19.51 -6.99 0.98
C ILE A 189 -19.65 -8.29 0.20
N LEU A 190 -20.86 -8.82 0.09
CA LEU A 190 -21.13 -10.05 -0.66
C LEU A 190 -20.77 -9.87 -2.15
N GLU A 191 -21.15 -8.75 -2.76
CA GLU A 191 -20.77 -8.39 -4.14
C GLU A 191 -19.24 -8.24 -4.30
N ILE A 192 -18.55 -7.62 -3.34
CA ILE A 192 -17.08 -7.48 -3.39
C ILE A 192 -16.39 -8.84 -3.27
N LEU A 193 -16.90 -9.73 -2.41
CA LEU A 193 -16.31 -11.04 -2.19
C LEU A 193 -16.56 -11.99 -3.36
N SER A 194 -17.71 -11.90 -4.04
CA SER A 194 -18.03 -12.76 -5.19
C SER A 194 -17.05 -12.58 -6.35
N LEU A 195 -16.48 -11.38 -6.54
CA LEU A 195 -15.44 -11.13 -7.56
C LEU A 195 -14.16 -11.93 -7.36
N ASN A 196 -13.90 -12.46 -6.16
CA ASN A 196 -12.69 -13.24 -5.88
C ASN A 196 -12.85 -14.74 -6.19
N LEU A 197 -13.96 -15.14 -6.80
CA LEU A 197 -14.31 -16.54 -7.05
C LEU A 197 -13.23 -17.26 -7.87
N ASP A 198 -12.71 -16.67 -8.93
CA ASP A 198 -11.69 -17.32 -9.77
C ASP A 198 -10.41 -17.61 -8.97
N THR A 199 -9.97 -16.69 -8.12
CA THR A 199 -8.82 -16.92 -7.23
C THR A 199 -9.08 -18.03 -6.20
N ALA A 200 -10.34 -18.20 -5.79
CA ALA A 200 -10.74 -19.29 -4.91
C ALA A 200 -10.76 -20.64 -5.64
N ARG A 201 -11.17 -20.68 -6.91
CA ARG A 201 -11.08 -21.88 -7.76
C ARG A 201 -9.64 -22.35 -7.93
N ASP A 202 -8.71 -21.44 -8.23
CA ASP A 202 -7.29 -21.76 -8.39
C ASP A 202 -6.66 -22.37 -7.12
N MET A 203 -7.03 -21.83 -5.96
CA MET A 203 -6.58 -22.35 -4.66
C MET A 203 -7.11 -23.76 -4.38
N ILE A 204 -8.35 -24.05 -4.77
CA ILE A 204 -8.95 -25.38 -4.62
C ILE A 204 -8.28 -26.38 -5.56
N ALA A 205 -8.07 -26.00 -6.82
CA ALA A 205 -7.35 -26.83 -7.79
C ALA A 205 -5.96 -27.19 -7.25
N SER A 206 -5.27 -26.24 -6.63
CA SER A 206 -3.95 -26.48 -6.00
C SER A 206 -4.02 -27.37 -4.76
N SER A 207 -5.07 -27.26 -3.94
CA SER A 207 -5.17 -27.97 -2.66
C SER A 207 -5.68 -29.41 -2.79
N TYR A 208 -6.60 -29.65 -3.72
CA TYR A 208 -7.28 -30.94 -3.88
C TYR A 208 -7.05 -31.60 -5.25
N GLY A 209 -6.34 -30.94 -6.18
CA GLY A 209 -5.96 -31.51 -7.48
C GLY A 209 -7.12 -31.85 -8.42
N SER A 210 -8.34 -31.42 -8.10
CA SER A 210 -9.57 -31.75 -8.85
C SER A 210 -10.33 -30.46 -9.18
N GLU A 211 -10.71 -30.29 -10.44
CA GLU A 211 -11.67 -29.25 -10.86
C GLU A 211 -13.06 -29.62 -10.32
N LEU A 212 -13.37 -29.16 -9.11
CA LEU A 212 -14.76 -29.19 -8.63
C LEU A 212 -15.57 -28.25 -9.52
N GLY A 213 -16.70 -28.72 -10.06
CA GLY A 213 -17.65 -27.93 -10.85
C GLY A 213 -18.39 -26.91 -10.01
N ILE A 214 -17.65 -25.98 -9.38
CA ILE A 214 -18.16 -24.97 -8.47
C ILE A 214 -18.93 -23.93 -9.28
N THR A 215 -20.25 -23.96 -9.16
CA THR A 215 -21.15 -22.93 -9.69
C THR A 215 -21.02 -21.63 -8.89
N GLU A 216 -21.28 -20.49 -9.53
CA GLU A 216 -21.33 -19.19 -8.86
C GLU A 216 -22.35 -19.18 -7.70
N GLY A 217 -23.52 -19.78 -7.91
CA GLY A 217 -24.55 -19.91 -6.86
C GLY A 217 -24.04 -20.60 -5.59
N PHE A 218 -23.25 -21.68 -5.72
CA PHE A 218 -22.67 -22.39 -4.58
C PHE A 218 -21.71 -21.50 -3.77
N TYR A 219 -20.93 -20.66 -4.44
CA TYR A 219 -20.04 -19.71 -3.77
C TYR A 219 -20.82 -18.60 -3.07
N LEU A 220 -21.89 -18.09 -3.68
CA LEU A 220 -22.76 -17.08 -3.07
C LEU A 220 -23.48 -17.62 -1.83
N ASP A 221 -23.95 -18.87 -1.86
CA ASP A 221 -24.57 -19.52 -0.70
C ASP A 221 -23.56 -19.68 0.45
N TYR A 222 -22.34 -20.10 0.13
CA TYR A 222 -21.24 -20.14 1.11
C TYR A 222 -20.97 -18.75 1.71
N LEU A 223 -20.84 -17.71 0.87
CA LEU A 223 -20.60 -16.35 1.33
C LEU A 223 -21.73 -15.84 2.22
N ASN A 224 -22.99 -16.17 1.91
CA ASN A 224 -24.13 -15.83 2.75
C ASN A 224 -24.05 -16.46 4.14
N VAL A 225 -23.70 -17.76 4.21
CA VAL A 225 -23.48 -18.46 5.49
C VAL A 225 -22.29 -17.84 6.24
N PHE A 226 -21.17 -17.62 5.56
CA PHE A 226 -19.97 -17.01 6.14
C PHE A 226 -20.28 -15.62 6.72
N LEU A 227 -20.91 -14.74 5.93
CA LEU A 227 -21.25 -13.38 6.36
C LEU A 227 -22.30 -13.37 7.48
N SER A 228 -23.19 -14.37 7.57
CA SER A 228 -24.14 -14.46 8.68
C SER A 228 -23.46 -14.58 10.06
N VAL A 229 -22.28 -15.22 10.10
CA VAL A 229 -21.48 -15.41 11.31
C VAL A 229 -20.49 -14.26 11.51
N PHE A 230 -19.77 -13.88 10.45
CA PHE A 230 -18.63 -12.94 10.55
C PHE A 230 -19.02 -11.46 10.52
N HIS A 231 -20.12 -11.08 9.84
CA HIS A 231 -20.49 -9.66 9.64
C HIS A 231 -20.75 -8.90 10.95
N ARG A 232 -21.20 -9.60 12.00
CA ARG A 232 -21.42 -8.97 13.32
C ARG A 232 -20.11 -8.61 14.01
N ALA A 233 -19.07 -9.42 13.85
CA ALA A 233 -17.79 -9.26 14.53
C ALA A 233 -16.78 -8.46 13.71
N CYS A 234 -16.81 -8.59 12.39
CA CYS A 234 -15.86 -8.00 11.47
C CYS A 234 -16.56 -7.35 10.28
N ARG A 235 -16.18 -6.10 10.00
CA ARG A 235 -16.60 -5.34 8.80
C ARG A 235 -15.41 -4.96 7.92
N ASP A 236 -14.23 -5.48 8.23
CA ASP A 236 -13.03 -5.27 7.43
C ASP A 236 -13.05 -6.20 6.21
N VAL A 237 -13.24 -5.61 5.02
CA VAL A 237 -13.28 -6.36 3.75
C VAL A 237 -11.98 -7.12 3.48
N SER A 238 -10.83 -6.57 3.85
CA SER A 238 -9.53 -7.22 3.64
C SER A 238 -9.40 -8.48 4.49
N GLU A 239 -9.86 -8.41 5.74
CA GLU A 239 -9.84 -9.55 6.66
C GLU A 239 -10.91 -10.58 6.30
N LEU A 240 -12.13 -10.14 5.98
CA LEU A 240 -13.21 -11.01 5.51
C LEU A 240 -12.81 -11.76 4.24
N ARG A 241 -12.14 -11.10 3.29
CA ARG A 241 -11.61 -11.75 2.09
C ARG A 241 -10.58 -12.82 2.39
N TYR A 242 -9.68 -12.58 3.34
CA TYR A 242 -8.68 -13.56 3.74
C TYR A 242 -9.33 -14.78 4.43
N MET A 243 -10.22 -14.53 5.39
CA MET A 243 -10.94 -15.58 6.13
C MET A 243 -11.89 -16.38 5.25
N ALA A 244 -12.59 -15.71 4.32
CA ALA A 244 -13.48 -16.37 3.36
C ALA A 244 -12.69 -17.36 2.50
N LYS A 245 -11.49 -17.00 2.02
CA LYS A 245 -10.63 -17.90 1.25
C LYS A 245 -10.19 -19.12 2.05
N LEU A 246 -9.70 -18.92 3.28
CA LEU A 246 -9.23 -20.01 4.15
C LEU A 246 -10.35 -20.99 4.50
N ASN A 247 -11.52 -20.48 4.89
CA ASN A 247 -12.65 -21.30 5.28
C ASN A 247 -13.32 -21.97 4.08
N PHE A 248 -13.19 -21.40 2.87
CA PHE A 248 -13.76 -21.99 1.67
C PHE A 248 -13.08 -23.31 1.29
N VAL A 249 -11.75 -23.41 1.47
CA VAL A 249 -11.02 -24.66 1.28
C VAL A 249 -11.60 -25.78 2.17
N LYS A 250 -11.84 -25.47 3.46
CA LYS A 250 -12.45 -26.40 4.42
C LYS A 250 -13.92 -26.70 4.13
N TYR A 251 -14.64 -25.73 3.57
CA TYR A 251 -16.03 -25.91 3.14
C TYR A 251 -16.14 -26.91 1.99
N CYS A 252 -15.17 -26.92 1.07
CA CYS A 252 -15.13 -27.84 -0.07
C CYS A 252 -14.59 -29.24 0.28
N GLU A 253 -14.03 -29.45 1.48
CA GLU A 253 -13.45 -30.73 1.90
C GLU A 253 -14.43 -31.94 1.82
N PRO A 254 -15.70 -31.84 2.28
CA PRO A 254 -16.66 -32.95 2.18
C PRO A 254 -17.02 -33.28 0.73
N VAL A 255 -17.06 -32.27 -0.15
CA VAL A 255 -17.36 -32.41 -1.57
C VAL A 255 -16.17 -33.07 -2.29
N ALA A 256 -14.95 -32.62 -2.03
CA ALA A 256 -13.72 -33.20 -2.59
C ALA A 256 -13.55 -34.68 -2.20
N ARG A 257 -13.95 -35.05 -0.97
CA ARG A 257 -13.94 -36.44 -0.48
C ARG A 257 -15.13 -37.28 -0.95
N LYS A 258 -16.00 -36.74 -1.81
CA LYS A 258 -17.24 -37.38 -2.32
C LYS A 258 -18.18 -37.87 -1.21
N LYS A 259 -18.18 -37.19 -0.06
CA LYS A 259 -19.08 -37.52 1.07
C LYS A 259 -20.46 -36.85 0.93
N CYS A 260 -20.51 -35.74 0.20
CA CYS A 260 -21.71 -34.93 -0.03
C CYS A 260 -21.78 -34.51 -1.50
N GLU A 261 -22.99 -34.39 -2.02
CA GLU A 261 -23.26 -33.74 -3.31
C GLU A 261 -23.26 -32.21 -3.15
N LEU A 262 -23.06 -31.49 -4.26
CA LEU A 262 -23.01 -30.02 -4.27
C LEU A 262 -24.32 -29.35 -3.81
N GLU A 263 -25.43 -30.10 -3.83
CA GLU A 263 -26.78 -29.61 -3.52
C GLU A 263 -27.17 -29.80 -2.04
N ASP A 264 -26.43 -30.57 -1.25
CA ASP A 264 -26.76 -30.81 0.16
C ASP A 264 -26.24 -29.68 1.07
N SER A 265 -26.93 -28.54 1.03
CA SER A 265 -26.58 -27.35 1.81
C SER A 265 -26.60 -27.60 3.33
N MET A 266 -27.43 -28.55 3.80
CA MET A 266 -27.60 -28.80 5.24
C MET A 266 -26.44 -29.59 5.84
N THR A 267 -25.93 -30.62 5.17
CA THR A 267 -24.74 -31.34 5.66
C THR A 267 -23.48 -30.47 5.56
N LEU A 268 -23.35 -29.67 4.50
CA LEU A 268 -22.27 -28.71 4.34
C LEU A 268 -22.28 -27.65 5.45
N TRP A 269 -23.45 -27.10 5.77
CA TRP A 269 -23.60 -26.15 6.87
C TRP A 269 -23.19 -26.75 8.22
N ARG A 270 -23.64 -27.98 8.53
CA ARG A 270 -23.30 -28.67 9.78
C ARG A 270 -21.79 -28.94 9.91
N HIS A 271 -21.10 -29.19 8.80
CA HIS A 271 -19.65 -29.37 8.79
C HIS A 271 -18.89 -28.06 9.02
N ILE A 272 -19.30 -26.98 8.34
CA ILE A 272 -18.57 -25.72 8.35
C ILE A 272 -18.88 -24.86 9.57
N ALA A 273 -20.08 -24.94 10.15
CA ALA A 273 -20.48 -24.13 11.30
C ALA A 273 -19.50 -24.17 12.50
N PRO A 274 -19.02 -25.34 12.99
CA PRO A 274 -18.04 -25.37 14.08
C PRO A 274 -16.68 -24.78 13.67
N ILE A 275 -16.29 -24.96 12.40
CA ILE A 275 -15.03 -24.44 11.84
C ILE A 275 -15.09 -22.91 11.72
N LEU A 276 -16.23 -22.35 11.29
CA LEU A 276 -16.43 -20.90 11.23
C LEU A 276 -16.34 -20.28 12.63
N LYS A 277 -16.89 -20.96 13.64
CA LYS A 277 -16.83 -20.50 15.03
C LYS A 277 -15.39 -20.50 15.57
N SER A 278 -14.62 -21.56 15.32
CA SER A 278 -13.21 -21.58 15.74
C SER A 278 -12.35 -20.59 14.96
N SER A 279 -12.57 -20.43 13.65
CA SER A 279 -11.91 -19.41 12.84
C SER A 279 -12.26 -17.98 13.29
N LEU A 280 -13.47 -17.75 13.83
CA LEU A 280 -13.87 -16.46 14.38
C LEU A 280 -13.07 -16.09 15.64
N GLU A 281 -12.73 -17.07 16.48
CA GLU A 281 -11.89 -16.85 17.68
C GLU A 281 -10.46 -16.45 17.31
N VAL A 282 -9.98 -16.87 16.13
CA VAL A 282 -8.63 -16.61 15.61
C VAL A 282 -8.59 -15.39 14.67
N LEU A 283 -9.71 -14.68 14.52
CA LEU A 283 -9.82 -13.50 13.67
C LEU A 283 -8.73 -12.46 14.02
N TYR A 284 -8.08 -11.89 13.01
CA TYR A 284 -6.94 -10.96 13.11
C TYR A 284 -5.61 -11.54 13.64
N MET A 285 -5.58 -12.74 14.21
CA MET A 285 -4.33 -13.29 14.77
C MET A 285 -3.35 -13.82 13.69
N ARG A 286 -3.79 -13.93 12.42
CA ARG A 286 -2.98 -14.44 11.29
C ARG A 286 -2.33 -15.80 11.57
N ILE A 287 -2.95 -16.59 12.45
CA ILE A 287 -2.53 -17.95 12.73
C ILE A 287 -3.25 -18.83 11.70
N SER A 288 -2.49 -19.47 10.81
CA SER A 288 -3.03 -20.60 10.06
C SER A 288 -3.51 -21.63 11.08
N PRO A 289 -4.76 -22.11 11.04
CA PRO A 289 -5.20 -23.17 11.92
C PRO A 289 -4.39 -24.43 11.57
N VAL A 290 -3.25 -24.59 12.25
CA VAL A 290 -2.46 -25.81 12.25
C VAL A 290 -3.37 -26.89 12.83
N ASP A 291 -3.49 -27.99 12.09
CA ASP A 291 -4.27 -29.15 12.47
C ASP A 291 -4.05 -29.49 13.96
N HIS A 292 -5.14 -29.55 14.73
CA HIS A 292 -5.14 -30.02 16.12
C HIS A 292 -4.80 -31.53 16.25
N SER A 293 -4.13 -32.13 15.26
CA SER A 293 -3.69 -33.54 15.27
C SER A 293 -2.17 -33.71 15.24
N SER A 294 -1.40 -32.75 15.76
CA SER A 294 -0.02 -33.04 16.19
C SER A 294 0.37 -32.18 17.40
N PRO A 295 0.85 -32.78 18.50
CA PRO A 295 1.41 -32.03 19.61
C PRO A 295 2.84 -31.66 19.22
N ASN A 296 3.12 -30.40 18.93
CA ASN A 296 4.45 -29.83 19.20
C ASN A 296 4.36 -28.30 19.33
N PRO A 297 4.90 -27.73 20.41
CA PRO A 297 4.76 -26.31 20.70
C PRO A 297 5.74 -25.48 19.86
N LEU A 298 5.21 -24.39 19.30
CA LEU A 298 5.86 -23.10 19.05
C LEU A 298 7.31 -23.13 18.51
N SER A 299 7.45 -23.00 17.18
CA SER A 299 8.63 -22.38 16.58
C SER A 299 8.22 -21.21 15.70
N PHE A 300 8.32 -20.01 16.27
CA PHE A 300 8.25 -18.74 15.57
C PHE A 300 9.58 -18.53 14.83
N THR A 301 9.63 -18.81 13.53
CA THR A 301 10.67 -18.24 12.66
C THR A 301 10.07 -17.89 11.32
N ALA A 302 9.89 -16.58 11.12
CA ALA A 302 9.74 -15.95 9.83
C ALA A 302 10.90 -16.38 8.92
N LYS A 303 10.57 -16.93 7.76
CA LYS A 303 11.37 -16.91 6.54
C LYS A 303 10.46 -17.24 5.37
N GLU A 304 9.90 -16.19 4.77
CA GLU A 304 9.44 -16.24 3.40
C GLU A 304 10.61 -16.70 2.50
N SER A 305 10.31 -17.73 1.73
CA SER A 305 11.16 -18.32 0.71
C SER A 305 11.37 -17.36 -0.47
N LEU A 306 12.60 -16.84 -0.61
CA LEU A 306 13.14 -16.42 -1.90
C LEU A 306 13.52 -17.68 -2.72
N PRO A 307 13.31 -17.70 -4.05
CA PRO A 307 13.63 -18.86 -4.87
C PRO A 307 15.15 -19.14 -4.88
N ALA A 308 15.47 -20.42 -4.74
CA ALA A 308 16.83 -20.93 -4.62
C ALA A 308 17.64 -20.73 -5.92
N ILE A 309 18.73 -19.97 -5.81
CA ILE A 309 19.84 -19.97 -6.79
C ILE A 309 20.76 -21.15 -6.40
N PRO A 310 21.13 -22.07 -7.30
CA PRO A 310 22.00 -23.19 -6.95
C PRO A 310 23.41 -22.69 -6.60
N ARG A 311 23.81 -22.80 -5.33
CA ARG A 311 25.20 -22.62 -4.92
C ARG A 311 25.98 -23.90 -5.16
N THR A 312 26.53 -24.02 -6.36
CA THR A 312 27.69 -24.89 -6.62
C THR A 312 28.84 -24.04 -7.18
N SER A 313 30.03 -24.29 -6.62
CA SER A 313 31.36 -23.83 -7.07
C SER A 313 31.69 -22.33 -7.07
N LEU A 314 31.98 -21.74 -5.90
CA LEU A 314 32.80 -20.51 -5.81
C LEU A 314 33.60 -20.37 -4.50
N LEU A 315 33.94 -21.49 -3.85
CA LEU A 315 34.85 -21.54 -2.69
C LEU A 315 36.18 -22.26 -2.98
N ARG A 316 36.58 -22.33 -4.25
CA ARG A 316 37.91 -22.81 -4.66
C ARG A 316 38.78 -21.79 -5.39
N GLN A 317 38.35 -20.53 -5.53
CA GLN A 317 39.15 -19.48 -6.20
C GLN A 317 39.64 -18.34 -5.28
N ILE A 318 39.29 -18.34 -3.99
CA ILE A 318 39.76 -17.29 -3.04
C ILE A 318 41.11 -17.65 -2.39
N HIS A 319 41.64 -18.87 -2.61
CA HIS A 319 43.01 -19.24 -2.19
C HIS A 319 44.07 -19.18 -3.30
N THR A 320 43.66 -18.92 -4.54
CA THR A 320 44.60 -18.75 -5.68
C THR A 320 44.81 -17.30 -6.11
N GLY A 321 43.95 -16.35 -5.71
CA GLY A 321 44.12 -14.91 -6.01
C GLY A 321 45.06 -14.14 -5.08
N ARG A 322 45.30 -14.62 -3.84
CA ARG A 322 46.23 -13.97 -2.89
C ARG A 322 47.71 -14.31 -3.11
N ARG A 323 48.02 -15.25 -4.01
CA ARG A 323 49.41 -15.62 -4.37
C ARG A 323 49.96 -14.86 -5.57
N ILE A 324 49.12 -14.17 -6.35
CA ILE A 324 49.53 -13.42 -7.56
C ILE A 324 49.78 -11.93 -7.26
N LEU A 325 49.20 -11.38 -6.19
CA LEU A 325 49.50 -10.01 -5.73
C LEU A 325 50.83 -9.88 -4.96
N GLY A 326 51.45 -11.00 -4.56
CA GLY A 326 52.78 -11.02 -3.93
C GLY A 326 53.96 -11.11 -4.90
N GLN A 327 53.73 -11.29 -6.20
CA GLN A 327 54.79 -11.39 -7.23
C GLN A 327 54.81 -10.22 -8.24
N LEU A 328 53.90 -9.26 -8.13
CA LEU A 328 53.88 -8.05 -8.96
C LEU A 328 54.43 -6.79 -8.27
N GLN A 329 54.78 -6.87 -6.97
CA GLN A 329 55.49 -5.80 -6.25
C GLN A 329 57.02 -5.98 -6.18
N SER A 330 57.57 -7.04 -6.78
CA SER A 330 59.02 -7.28 -6.86
C SER A 330 59.64 -7.02 -8.24
N SER A 331 58.89 -6.45 -9.20
CA SER A 331 59.37 -6.21 -10.58
C SER A 331 59.19 -4.79 -11.12
N GLN A 332 58.79 -3.81 -10.30
CA GLN A 332 58.83 -2.37 -10.66
C GLN A 332 59.75 -1.53 -9.76
N GLY A 333 60.74 -2.17 -9.12
CA GLY A 333 61.86 -1.52 -8.47
C GLY A 333 63.16 -1.76 -9.22
N ARG A 334 63.24 -1.39 -10.51
CA ARG A 334 64.49 -1.34 -11.32
C ARG A 334 64.23 -0.79 -12.74
N GLN A 335 63.79 0.46 -12.85
CA GLN A 335 63.90 1.23 -14.11
C GLN A 335 63.75 2.74 -13.86
N THR A 336 64.51 3.25 -12.90
CA THR A 336 64.76 4.69 -12.71
C THR A 336 66.23 4.88 -12.36
N THR A 337 67.09 4.53 -13.31
CA THR A 337 68.48 4.96 -13.41
C THR A 337 68.82 4.79 -14.89
N LEU A 338 68.54 5.83 -15.71
CA LEU A 338 69.18 6.11 -17.02
C LEU A 338 68.52 7.28 -17.79
N HIS A 339 67.94 8.27 -17.11
CA HIS A 339 67.54 9.54 -17.77
C HIS A 339 67.82 10.77 -16.90
N GLU A 340 69.08 10.92 -16.52
CA GLU A 340 69.68 12.23 -16.25
C GLU A 340 71.19 12.06 -16.50
N ILE A 341 71.62 12.51 -17.68
CA ILE A 341 72.98 12.88 -18.15
C ILE A 341 72.90 12.78 -19.69
N SER A 342 72.68 13.92 -20.35
CA SER A 342 73.00 14.23 -21.78
C SER A 342 71.98 15.15 -22.47
N ARG A 343 71.62 16.27 -21.83
CA ARG A 343 71.32 17.53 -22.56
C ARG A 343 71.94 18.72 -21.83
N GLN A 344 73.27 18.69 -21.76
CA GLN A 344 74.10 19.89 -21.83
C GLN A 344 74.73 19.91 -23.22
N LYS A 345 74.71 21.09 -23.85
CA LYS A 345 75.53 21.50 -25.02
C LYS A 345 75.21 20.84 -26.37
N ASN A 346 74.31 21.46 -27.12
CA ASN A 346 74.59 22.19 -28.37
C ASN A 346 73.30 22.39 -29.16
#